data_AF-A0A1I0SMX8-F1
#
_entry.id   AF-A0A1I0SMX8-F1
#
_cell.length_a   1.000
_cell.length_b   1.000
_cell.length_c   1.000
_cell.angle_alpha   90.00
_cell.angle_beta   90.00
_cell.angle_gamma   90.00
#
_symmetry.space_group_name_H-M   'P 1'
#
loop_
_entity.id
_entity.type
_entity.pdbx_description
1 polymer ?
#
loop_
_entity_poly.entity_id
_entity_poly.type
_entity_poly.pdbx_seq_one_letter_code
_entity_poly.pdbx_strand_id
1 'polypeptide(L)'
;MKGIITALIIVTFLGCRNTPTTEIVNTTTDTLKTKKDGIAVVKQDRIPAKKTEKKDTIRNDKETQMNEAFFQKAMINLSDSSLNVYENIRADYRIFGYEKPDTSSRKMILFSVFTSDVKNNPYRCKFGAYYSSGAMHNTKIKYIKKTGAFVEVHLIKESDIKPTSVYMLKDWVEFEKRN
;
A
#
# COMPACT_ATOMS: atom_id res chain seq x y z
N MET A 1 57.24 16.97 -20.07
CA MET A 1 57.67 15.98 -19.05
C MET A 1 56.48 15.06 -18.82
N LYS A 2 56.39 13.92 -19.54
CA LYS A 2 56.87 12.57 -19.13
C LYS A 2 56.34 12.14 -17.76
N GLY A 3 55.53 11.07 -17.78
CA GLY A 3 55.06 10.37 -16.59
C GLY A 3 53.95 9.36 -16.90
N ILE A 4 54.28 8.29 -17.64
CA ILE A 4 53.46 7.08 -17.78
C ILE A 4 53.71 6.20 -16.55
N ILE A 5 52.66 5.69 -15.88
CA ILE A 5 52.73 4.37 -15.23
C ILE A 5 51.44 3.60 -15.51
N THR A 6 51.66 2.37 -15.92
CA THR A 6 50.76 1.38 -16.48
C THR A 6 50.26 0.41 -15.40
N ALA A 7 48.98 0.05 -15.48
CA ALA A 7 48.30 -1.22 -15.10
C ALA A 7 48.56 -1.90 -13.74
N LEU A 8 47.47 -2.30 -13.07
CA LEU A 8 47.22 -3.73 -12.80
C LEU A 8 45.74 -4.00 -12.47
N ILE A 9 45.18 -5.00 -13.16
CA ILE A 9 43.85 -5.60 -12.95
C ILE A 9 43.95 -6.61 -11.80
N ILE A 10 43.01 -6.60 -10.85
CA ILE A 10 42.66 -7.78 -10.05
C ILE A 10 41.13 -7.91 -10.00
N VAL A 11 40.62 -8.87 -10.75
CA VAL A 11 39.25 -9.40 -10.63
C VAL A 11 39.31 -10.55 -9.64
N THR A 12 38.54 -10.49 -8.56
CA THR A 12 38.23 -11.66 -7.72
C THR A 12 36.72 -11.78 -7.57
N PHE A 13 36.14 -12.72 -8.32
CA PHE A 13 34.85 -13.31 -8.01
C PHE A 13 35.04 -14.26 -6.82
N LEU A 14 34.42 -13.93 -5.68
CA LEU A 14 34.14 -14.91 -4.63
C LEU A 14 32.63 -14.92 -4.41
N GLY A 15 31.99 -15.92 -5.03
CA GLY A 15 30.60 -16.25 -4.78
C GLY A 15 30.45 -16.89 -3.41
N CYS A 16 29.61 -16.31 -2.56
CA CYS A 16 29.12 -16.98 -1.37
C CYS A 16 28.02 -17.96 -1.77
N ARG A 17 28.33 -19.26 -1.65
CA ARG A 17 27.39 -20.37 -1.75
C ARG A 17 26.41 -20.32 -0.58
N ASN A 18 25.12 -20.34 -0.90
CA ASN A 18 24.03 -20.55 0.05
C ASN A 18 24.10 -21.97 0.62
N THR A 19 24.17 -22.08 1.94
CA THR A 19 23.88 -23.33 2.65
C THR A 19 22.73 -23.05 3.61
N PRO A 20 21.51 -23.50 3.35
CA PRO A 20 20.43 -23.41 4.32
C PRO A 20 20.58 -24.53 5.36
N THR A 21 21.01 -24.14 6.57
CA THR A 21 20.94 -24.98 7.77
C THR A 21 19.47 -25.29 8.06
N THR A 22 19.11 -26.56 8.01
CA THR A 22 17.78 -27.06 8.37
C THR A 22 17.77 -27.30 9.87
N GLU A 23 17.19 -26.39 10.65
CA GLU A 23 16.87 -26.65 12.05
C GLU A 23 15.61 -27.54 12.11
N ILE A 24 15.81 -28.78 12.57
CA ILE A 24 14.72 -29.70 12.90
C ILE A 24 14.21 -29.28 14.29
N VAL A 25 13.09 -28.55 14.33
CA VAL A 25 12.33 -28.33 15.56
C VAL A 25 11.52 -29.60 15.84
N ASN A 26 11.99 -30.38 16.82
CA ASN A 26 11.22 -31.48 17.40
C ASN A 26 10.12 -30.89 18.29
N THR A 27 8.87 -30.90 17.83
CA THR A 27 7.72 -30.63 18.70
C THR A 27 7.29 -31.92 19.38
N THR A 28 7.67 -32.08 20.64
CA THR A 28 7.14 -33.08 21.57
C THR A 28 5.62 -32.93 21.66
N THR A 29 4.89 -34.00 21.34
CA THR A 29 3.43 -34.06 21.56
C THR A 29 3.19 -34.98 22.75
N ASP A 30 2.85 -34.39 23.89
CA ASP A 30 2.45 -35.16 25.07
C ASP A 30 1.10 -35.82 24.83
N THR A 31 1.09 -37.13 25.08
CA THR A 31 -0.06 -38.02 24.98
C THR A 31 -0.83 -37.99 26.30
N LEU A 32 -2.10 -37.61 26.26
CA LEU A 32 -3.09 -38.01 27.27
C LEU A 32 -4.22 -38.80 26.60
N LYS A 33 -4.28 -40.09 26.92
CA LYS A 33 -5.44 -40.99 26.69
C LYS A 33 -6.52 -40.57 27.70
N THR A 34 -7.83 -40.49 27.40
CA THR A 34 -8.82 -41.57 27.18
C THR A 34 -10.18 -40.83 27.07
N LYS A 35 -11.15 -41.12 26.19
CA LYS A 35 -12.18 -42.18 26.27
C LYS A 35 -13.18 -42.05 25.09
N LYS A 36 -13.80 -43.18 24.76
CA LYS A 36 -14.80 -43.49 23.72
C LYS A 36 -15.97 -42.49 23.63
N ASP A 37 -16.39 -42.16 22.40
CA ASP A 37 -17.66 -42.59 21.81
C ASP A 37 -17.74 -42.17 20.33
N GLY A 38 -18.27 -43.07 19.50
CA GLY A 38 -18.13 -43.04 18.04
C GLY A 38 -19.14 -42.16 17.33
N ILE A 39 -18.67 -41.45 16.31
CA ILE A 39 -19.45 -41.04 15.12
C ILE A 39 -18.49 -41.11 13.93
N ALA A 40 -18.86 -41.88 12.91
CA ALA A 40 -18.11 -41.99 11.67
C ALA A 40 -18.12 -40.64 10.93
N VAL A 41 -16.96 -39.97 10.85
CA VAL A 41 -16.78 -38.78 10.02
C VAL A 41 -16.15 -39.21 8.70
N VAL A 42 -16.90 -38.98 7.62
CA VAL A 42 -16.51 -39.16 6.23
C VAL A 42 -15.16 -38.49 5.96
N LYS A 43 -14.21 -39.25 5.40
CA LYS A 43 -12.92 -38.73 4.94
C LYS A 43 -13.18 -37.74 3.80
N GLN A 44 -12.97 -36.45 4.06
CA GLN A 44 -12.88 -35.45 3.02
C GLN A 44 -11.41 -35.26 2.67
N ASP A 45 -11.04 -35.70 1.48
CA ASP A 45 -9.68 -35.62 0.97
C ASP A 45 -9.17 -34.18 1.01
N ARG A 46 -8.07 -33.98 1.73
CA ARG A 46 -7.38 -32.69 1.79
C ARG A 46 -6.68 -32.46 0.45
N ILE A 47 -7.34 -31.71 -0.44
CA ILE A 47 -6.68 -31.12 -1.60
C ILE A 47 -5.55 -30.22 -1.07
N PRO A 48 -4.29 -30.39 -1.52
CA PRO A 48 -3.19 -29.53 -1.08
C PRO A 48 -3.52 -28.09 -1.48
N ALA A 49 -3.62 -27.19 -0.49
CA ALA A 49 -3.73 -25.76 -0.73
C ALA A 49 -2.46 -25.31 -1.48
N LYS A 50 -2.60 -25.14 -2.81
CA LYS A 50 -1.60 -24.51 -3.65
C LYS A 50 -1.30 -23.14 -3.02
N LYS A 51 -0.11 -22.97 -2.46
CA LYS A 51 0.41 -21.65 -2.08
C LYS A 51 0.45 -20.83 -3.36
N THR A 52 -0.58 -20.01 -3.57
CA THR A 52 -0.53 -18.96 -4.56
C THR A 52 0.53 -17.98 -4.06
N GLU A 53 1.69 -17.98 -4.73
CA GLU A 53 2.67 -16.92 -4.58
C GLU A 53 1.96 -15.58 -4.73
N LYS A 54 2.14 -14.71 -3.74
CA LYS A 54 1.56 -13.37 -3.75
C LYS A 54 2.15 -12.62 -4.94
N LYS A 55 1.40 -12.60 -6.04
CA LYS A 55 1.71 -11.78 -7.22
C LYS A 55 1.88 -10.34 -6.73
N ASP A 56 3.01 -9.73 -7.06
CA ASP A 56 3.36 -8.39 -6.62
C ASP A 56 2.38 -7.37 -7.23
N THR A 57 1.29 -7.06 -6.52
CA THR A 57 0.28 -6.06 -6.92
C THR A 57 0.84 -4.64 -6.94
N ILE A 58 2.11 -4.44 -6.62
CA ILE A 58 2.75 -3.12 -6.61
C ILE A 58 2.87 -2.54 -8.04
N ARG A 59 2.75 -3.35 -9.09
CA ARG A 59 2.99 -2.94 -10.49
C ARG A 59 1.92 -3.31 -11.52
N ASN A 60 0.78 -3.88 -11.11
CA ASN A 60 -0.28 -4.22 -12.06
C ASN A 60 -1.32 -3.08 -12.12
N ASP A 61 -1.00 -2.06 -12.91
CA ASP A 61 -1.87 -0.95 -13.30
C ASP A 61 -3.30 -1.39 -13.64
N LYS A 62 -3.46 -2.56 -14.29
CA LYS A 62 -4.75 -3.16 -14.63
C LYS A 62 -5.64 -3.50 -13.44
N GLU A 63 -5.08 -3.84 -12.28
CA GLU A 63 -5.88 -4.21 -11.10
C GLU A 63 -6.34 -2.98 -10.29
N THR A 64 -5.73 -1.82 -10.55
CA THR A 64 -6.06 -0.55 -9.88
C THR A 64 -6.88 0.41 -10.72
N GLN A 65 -7.23 0.05 -11.96
CA GLN A 65 -8.09 0.86 -12.81
C GLN A 65 -9.49 0.99 -12.19
N MET A 66 -9.98 2.23 -12.10
CA MET A 66 -11.32 2.56 -11.64
C MET A 66 -12.27 2.60 -12.83
N ASN A 67 -13.52 2.14 -12.65
CA ASN A 67 -14.56 2.31 -13.65
C ASN A 67 -15.01 3.79 -13.73
N GLU A 68 -14.79 4.43 -14.89
CA GLU A 68 -15.14 5.84 -15.12
C GLU A 68 -16.62 6.17 -14.86
N ALA A 69 -17.54 5.22 -15.05
CA ALA A 69 -18.98 5.42 -14.86
C ALA A 69 -19.38 5.57 -13.38
N PHE A 70 -18.57 5.10 -12.44
CA PHE A 70 -18.85 5.09 -11.00
C PHE A 70 -17.72 5.70 -10.17
N PHE A 71 -16.91 6.54 -10.81
CA PHE A 71 -15.68 7.11 -10.26
C PHE A 71 -15.98 8.18 -9.20
N GLN A 72 -15.47 8.00 -7.99
CA GLN A 72 -15.49 9.07 -6.97
C GLN A 72 -14.15 9.79 -6.86
N LYS A 73 -14.21 11.13 -6.78
CA LYS A 73 -13.09 12.02 -6.53
C LYS A 73 -12.98 12.42 -5.06
N ALA A 74 -11.77 12.71 -4.63
CA ALA A 74 -11.56 13.50 -3.42
C ALA A 74 -12.06 14.93 -3.65
N MET A 75 -12.78 15.51 -2.69
CA MET A 75 -13.34 16.85 -2.80
C MET A 75 -12.45 17.86 -2.07
N ILE A 76 -12.01 18.90 -2.75
CA ILE A 76 -11.32 20.06 -2.16
C ILE A 76 -12.34 21.16 -1.90
N ASN A 77 -12.54 21.50 -0.63
CA ASN A 77 -13.35 22.65 -0.22
C ASN A 77 -12.60 23.95 -0.53
N LEU A 78 -13.25 24.89 -1.23
CA LEU A 78 -12.63 26.15 -1.64
C LEU A 78 -12.49 27.18 -0.52
N SER A 79 -13.28 27.06 0.55
CA SER A 79 -13.28 28.01 1.67
C SER A 79 -12.10 27.78 2.62
N ASP A 80 -11.77 26.52 2.89
CA ASP A 80 -10.75 26.17 3.88
C ASP A 80 -9.63 25.27 3.33
N SER A 81 -9.66 24.95 2.03
CA SER A 81 -8.71 24.05 1.36
C SER A 81 -8.68 22.61 1.91
N SER A 82 -9.67 22.18 2.71
CA SER A 82 -9.74 20.79 3.15
C SER A 82 -9.94 19.84 1.96
N LEU A 83 -9.20 18.74 1.95
CA LEU A 83 -9.44 17.62 1.05
C LEU A 83 -10.16 16.53 1.83
N ASN A 84 -11.35 16.16 1.36
CA ASN A 84 -12.18 15.13 1.96
C ASN A 84 -12.41 13.98 0.97
N VAL A 85 -12.32 12.75 1.48
CA VAL A 85 -12.77 11.55 0.76
C VAL A 85 -13.90 10.96 1.57
N TYR A 86 -15.10 10.95 0.99
CA TYR A 86 -16.28 10.40 1.63
C TYR A 86 -16.33 8.89 1.41
N GLU A 87 -16.84 8.15 2.40
CA GLU A 87 -17.08 6.72 2.20
C GLU A 87 -18.31 6.54 1.31
N ASN A 88 -18.13 5.84 0.18
CA ASN A 88 -19.22 5.56 -0.74
C ASN A 88 -19.09 4.15 -1.32
N ILE A 89 -19.77 3.21 -0.69
CA ILE A 89 -19.75 1.79 -1.06
C ILE A 89 -20.31 1.49 -2.45
N ARG A 90 -20.97 2.46 -3.10
CA ARG A 90 -21.52 2.34 -4.45
C ARG A 90 -20.58 2.88 -5.53
N ALA A 91 -19.53 3.60 -5.13
CA ALA A 91 -18.53 4.12 -6.05
C ALA A 91 -17.38 3.13 -6.20
N ASP A 92 -16.68 3.22 -7.32
CA ASP A 92 -15.38 2.59 -7.50
C ASP A 92 -14.32 3.65 -7.25
N TYR A 93 -13.56 3.51 -6.16
CA TYR A 93 -12.42 4.39 -5.95
C TYR A 93 -11.18 3.80 -5.30
N ARG A 94 -10.04 4.25 -5.82
CA ARG A 94 -8.68 4.04 -5.33
C ARG A 94 -7.86 5.31 -5.55
N ILE A 95 -7.76 6.14 -4.52
CA ILE A 95 -7.06 7.43 -4.59
C ILE A 95 -5.73 7.29 -3.86
N PHE A 96 -4.64 7.20 -4.61
CA PHE A 96 -3.29 7.16 -4.04
C PHE A 96 -2.72 8.57 -3.86
N GLY A 97 -1.98 8.75 -2.76
CA GLY A 97 -1.04 9.83 -2.58
C GLY A 97 0.40 9.33 -2.66
N TYR A 98 1.27 10.12 -3.25
CA TYR A 98 2.65 9.79 -3.59
C TYR A 98 3.64 10.73 -2.90
N GLU A 99 4.88 10.28 -2.71
CA GLU A 99 5.95 11.06 -2.06
C GLU A 99 6.48 12.18 -2.97
N LYS A 100 6.44 11.95 -4.29
CA LYS A 100 6.81 12.91 -5.34
C LYS A 100 5.65 13.02 -6.33
N PRO A 101 5.59 14.05 -7.20
CA PRO A 101 4.60 14.14 -8.28
C PRO A 101 4.93 13.13 -9.40
N ASP A 102 4.90 11.85 -9.04
CA ASP A 102 5.32 10.69 -9.83
C ASP A 102 4.63 9.44 -9.26
N THR A 103 3.86 8.73 -10.08
CA THR A 103 3.11 7.52 -9.69
C THR A 103 4.00 6.31 -9.43
N SER A 104 5.26 6.34 -9.89
CA SER A 104 6.27 5.33 -9.58
C SER A 104 6.95 5.56 -8.23
N SER A 105 6.76 6.74 -7.63
CA SER A 105 7.33 7.06 -6.33
C SER A 105 6.62 6.33 -5.19
N ARG A 106 7.19 6.46 -3.99
CA ARG A 106 6.67 5.79 -2.80
C ARG A 106 5.20 6.18 -2.56
N LYS A 107 4.36 5.16 -2.36
CA LYS A 107 2.96 5.33 -1.93
C LYS A 107 2.92 5.82 -0.48
N MET A 108 2.28 6.95 -0.27
CA MET A 108 2.20 7.63 1.02
C MET A 108 0.88 7.35 1.72
N ILE A 109 -0.23 7.38 1.00
CA ILE A 109 -1.58 7.13 1.53
C ILE A 109 -2.45 6.52 0.45
N LEU A 110 -3.48 5.76 0.85
CA LEU A 110 -4.52 5.29 -0.04
C LEU A 110 -5.91 5.53 0.57
N PHE A 111 -6.83 6.03 -0.24
CA PHE A 111 -8.27 5.92 0.02
C PHE A 111 -8.91 4.93 -0.93
N SER A 112 -9.58 3.91 -0.41
CA SER A 112 -10.23 2.90 -1.24
C SER A 112 -11.51 2.39 -0.59
N VAL A 113 -12.54 2.16 -1.40
CA VAL A 113 -13.77 1.48 -0.96
C VAL A 113 -13.55 -0.01 -0.69
N PHE A 114 -12.51 -0.60 -1.27
CA PHE A 114 -12.31 -2.05 -1.23
C PHE A 114 -11.56 -2.46 0.03
N THR A 115 -12.15 -3.35 0.82
CA THR A 115 -11.48 -3.93 2.00
C THR A 115 -10.15 -4.59 1.64
N SER A 116 -10.03 -5.17 0.44
CA SER A 116 -8.79 -5.78 -0.05
C SER A 116 -7.63 -4.78 -0.18
N ASP A 117 -7.93 -3.50 -0.35
CA ASP A 117 -6.95 -2.42 -0.50
C ASP A 117 -6.65 -1.70 0.82
N VAL A 118 -7.55 -1.80 1.80
CA VAL A 118 -7.47 -1.10 3.09
C VAL A 118 -6.93 -2.01 4.18
N LYS A 119 -7.49 -3.22 4.31
CA LYS A 119 -7.19 -4.13 5.41
C LYS A 119 -5.72 -4.50 5.41
N ASN A 120 -5.06 -4.28 6.55
CA ASN A 120 -3.63 -4.52 6.76
C ASN A 120 -2.69 -3.71 5.84
N ASN A 121 -3.17 -2.62 5.23
CA ASN A 121 -2.36 -1.72 4.40
C ASN A 121 -1.48 -2.48 3.36
N PRO A 122 -2.09 -3.20 2.42
CA PRO A 122 -1.39 -4.12 1.51
C PRO A 122 -0.37 -3.41 0.62
N TYR A 123 -0.60 -2.14 0.29
CA TYR A 123 0.30 -1.30 -0.51
C TYR A 123 1.42 -0.64 0.31
N ARG A 124 1.48 -0.91 1.62
CA ARG A 124 2.52 -0.40 2.54
C ARG A 124 2.64 1.13 2.52
N CYS A 125 1.51 1.81 2.38
CA CYS A 125 1.45 3.27 2.40
C CYS A 125 1.99 3.80 3.74
N LYS A 126 2.89 4.80 3.72
CA LYS A 126 3.51 5.37 4.94
C LYS A 126 2.49 5.78 6.00
N PHE A 127 1.40 6.40 5.55
CA PHE A 127 0.33 6.92 6.38
C PHE A 127 -0.87 5.98 6.47
N GLY A 128 -0.81 4.79 5.86
CA GLY A 128 -1.89 3.81 5.88
C GLY A 128 -2.82 3.87 4.68
N ALA A 129 -3.84 3.02 4.74
CA ALA A 129 -4.91 2.93 3.77
C ALA A 129 -6.25 3.04 4.52
N TYR A 130 -7.22 3.76 3.96
CA TYR A 130 -8.46 4.13 4.64
C TYR A 130 -9.66 4.06 3.69
N TYR A 131 -10.86 3.84 4.24
CA TYR A 131 -12.10 3.94 3.46
C TYR A 131 -12.46 5.40 3.14
N SER A 132 -12.15 6.32 4.06
CA SER A 132 -12.47 7.74 3.97
C SER A 132 -11.45 8.59 4.72
N SER A 133 -11.43 9.90 4.46
CA SER A 133 -10.61 10.83 5.26
C SER A 133 -11.12 10.95 6.70
N GLY A 134 -12.42 10.71 6.95
CA GLY A 134 -13.00 10.69 8.29
C GLY A 134 -12.47 9.58 9.20
N ALA A 135 -11.93 8.49 8.62
CA ALA A 135 -11.29 7.41 9.37
C ALA A 135 -9.87 7.78 9.89
N MET A 136 -9.35 8.94 9.51
CA MET A 136 -8.03 9.41 9.92
C MET A 136 -8.13 10.28 11.18
N HIS A 137 -8.05 9.64 12.35
CA HIS A 137 -8.08 10.36 13.63
C HIS A 137 -6.93 11.38 13.73
N ASN A 138 -7.25 12.57 14.27
CA ASN A 138 -6.32 13.67 14.56
C ASN A 138 -5.44 14.07 13.35
N THR A 139 -5.98 13.87 12.14
CA THR A 139 -5.27 14.16 10.89
C THR A 139 -6.17 14.94 9.95
N LYS A 140 -5.62 15.98 9.34
CA LYS A 140 -6.28 16.79 8.32
C LYS A 140 -5.47 16.75 7.04
N ILE A 141 -6.14 16.88 5.90
CA ILE A 141 -5.49 17.00 4.59
C ILE A 141 -5.89 18.34 3.99
N LYS A 142 -4.90 19.14 3.60
CA LYS A 142 -5.10 20.47 3.03
C LYS A 142 -4.47 20.58 1.65
N TYR A 143 -5.24 21.04 0.67
CA TYR A 143 -4.73 21.39 -0.64
C TYR A 143 -3.78 22.59 -0.56
N ILE A 144 -2.67 22.53 -1.32
CA ILE A 144 -1.66 23.59 -1.38
C ILE A 144 -1.62 24.21 -2.77
N LYS A 145 -1.33 23.41 -3.79
CA LYS A 145 -1.17 23.90 -5.17
C LYS A 145 -1.28 22.78 -6.20
N LYS A 146 -1.44 23.16 -7.46
CA LYS A 146 -1.23 22.28 -8.61
C LYS A 146 0.27 22.13 -8.87
N THR A 147 0.71 20.94 -9.24
CA THR A 147 2.11 20.63 -9.63
C THR A 147 2.11 19.62 -10.78
N GLY A 148 2.27 20.09 -12.01
CA GLY A 148 2.22 19.21 -13.20
C GLY A 148 0.88 18.48 -13.33
N ALA A 149 0.88 17.15 -13.44
CA ALA A 149 -0.32 16.31 -13.45
C ALA A 149 -0.91 16.04 -12.04
N PHE A 150 -0.31 16.61 -10.99
CA PHE A 150 -0.65 16.34 -9.59
C PHE A 150 -1.19 17.59 -8.89
N VAL A 151 -1.84 17.37 -7.75
CA VAL A 151 -2.01 18.37 -6.70
C VAL A 151 -1.07 18.01 -5.55
N GLU A 152 -0.44 19.04 -4.99
CA GLU A 152 0.25 18.92 -3.71
C GLU A 152 -0.76 19.17 -2.59
N VAL A 153 -0.77 18.27 -1.63
CA VAL A 153 -1.54 18.38 -0.40
C VAL A 153 -0.63 18.19 0.80
N HIS A 154 -0.98 18.80 1.92
CA HIS A 154 -0.33 18.63 3.20
C HIS A 154 -1.17 17.73 4.08
N LEU A 155 -0.56 16.64 4.56
CA LEU A 155 -1.08 15.83 5.63
C LEU A 155 -0.58 16.41 6.96
N ILE A 156 -1.50 16.88 7.78
CA ILE A 156 -1.26 17.57 9.04
C ILE A 156 -1.79 16.68 10.16
N LYS A 157 -0.90 16.09 10.95
CA LYS A 157 -1.26 15.41 12.20
C LYS A 157 -1.15 16.39 13.35
N GLU A 158 -2.08 16.31 14.31
CA GLU A 158 -2.06 17.20 15.49
C GLU A 158 -0.78 17.07 16.31
N SER A 159 -0.12 15.91 16.28
CA SER A 159 1.16 15.65 16.96
C SER A 159 2.38 16.22 16.25
N ASP A 160 2.27 16.56 14.97
CA ASP A 160 3.43 16.80 14.11
C ASP A 160 3.68 18.31 13.96
N ILE A 161 4.92 18.73 14.22
CA ILE A 161 5.32 20.15 14.11
C ILE A 161 5.28 20.63 12.65
N LYS A 162 5.47 19.72 11.69
CA LYS A 162 5.53 20.04 10.26
C LYS A 162 4.58 19.17 9.45
N PRO A 163 3.81 19.76 8.52
CA PRO A 163 3.03 18.99 7.57
C PRO A 163 3.92 18.13 6.68
N THR A 164 3.41 16.99 6.23
CA THR A 164 4.05 16.19 5.18
C THR A 164 3.39 16.45 3.83
N SER A 165 4.19 16.81 2.83
CA SER A 165 3.71 16.90 1.44
C SER A 165 3.39 15.51 0.88
N VAL A 166 2.24 15.42 0.22
CA VAL A 166 1.75 14.25 -0.51
C VAL A 166 1.22 14.74 -1.86
N TYR A 167 1.49 14.01 -2.92
CA TYR A 167 1.07 14.34 -4.27
C TYR A 167 -0.03 13.39 -4.74
N MET A 168 -1.17 13.91 -5.17
CA MET A 168 -2.29 13.12 -5.70
C MET A 168 -2.50 13.47 -7.17
N LEU A 169 -2.88 12.50 -8.02
CA LEU A 169 -3.21 12.80 -9.41
C LEU A 169 -4.40 13.74 -9.48
N LYS A 170 -4.33 14.78 -10.32
CA LYS A 170 -5.40 15.75 -10.49
C LYS A 170 -6.73 15.11 -10.87
N ASP A 171 -6.70 14.05 -11.67
CA ASP A 171 -7.90 13.36 -12.15
C ASP A 171 -8.69 12.71 -11.01
N TRP A 172 -8.05 12.46 -9.87
CA TRP A 172 -8.65 11.87 -8.67
C TRP A 172 -9.23 12.91 -7.71
N VAL A 173 -9.20 14.18 -8.08
CA VAL A 173 -9.61 15.28 -7.21
C VAL A 173 -10.55 16.23 -7.93
N GLU A 174 -11.51 16.77 -7.20
CA GLU A 174 -12.46 17.77 -7.68
C GLU A 174 -12.49 18.95 -6.70
N PHE A 175 -12.71 20.15 -7.22
CA PHE A 175 -12.91 21.34 -6.39
C PHE A 175 -14.40 21.57 -6.23
N GLU A 176 -14.83 21.84 -5.01
CA GLU A 176 -16.21 22.19 -4.71
C GLU A 176 -16.65 23.40 -5.55
N LYS A 177 -17.85 23.36 -6.12
CA LYS A 177 -18.36 24.48 -6.92
C LYS A 177 -18.77 25.62 -5.99
N ARG A 178 -18.45 26.86 -6.37
CA ARG A 178 -19.06 28.03 -5.72
C ARG A 178 -20.50 28.13 -6.22
N ASN A 179 -21.44 28.16 -5.29
CA ASN A 179 -22.83 28.55 -5.57
C ASN A 179 -22.91 30.04 -5.82
#